data_AF-A0A517NK60-F1
#
_entry.id   AF-A0A517NK60-F1
#
_cell.length_a   1.000
_cell.length_b   1.000
_cell.length_c   1.000
_cell.angle_alpha   90.00
_cell.angle_beta   90.00
_cell.angle_gamma   90.00
#
_symmetry.space_group_name_H-M   'P 1'
#
loop_
_entity.id
_entity.type
_entity.pdbx_description
1 polymer ?
#
loop_
_entity_poly.entity_id
_entity_poly.type
_entity_poly.pdbx_seq_one_letter_code
_entity_poly.pdbx_strand_id
1 'polypeptide(L)'
;MSRLNRRHFIATTVAAGVTTSLAPRSLRAANANSEVNIGFISCGSRAGQLMGQFDKIEGVNIVGLCDVDENRVAAAKKRYPKADTYTDLRELIANDNLDAIVVATCNHWHCLAAIWAMEAGKDVYVEKPLSHSQWEGRQTVAAARKYNRICQLGTQQRSDPMQAEIKKFLHEEKALGKIEAARVNRYGIRGPIGKRDTPLEIEKNVAYDLWLGPAEDQPLFRNQLHYDWHWDWNTGSGEMGNWGVHVLDDCRNNVFQDSVALPSRIMGGGGRIAYNDAGQTPNVHFTYFDTGDIPVVIGLSNLPSAPGGKKSPGHPGPGSGYVAYCEGGRFEGQRGRGAAYDSDGKKIRDFKGNNGDVLHQRNFIEAVRAQDRSILNAEVEVGNDSTGWCNLANIAFRAGTNQDAVEVGAVDLPQWDTLIGEMTEHLSAYDMDFSNDQIRVSPMLTLDEKTEQFTGDNAQAANELLRRQYREGFEVPELV
;
A
#
# COMPACT_ATOMS: atom_id res chain seq x y z
N MET A 1 -20.34 -31.24 43.10
CA MET A 1 -18.87 -31.12 42.98
C MET A 1 -18.40 -32.30 42.13
N SER A 2 -17.68 -32.20 41.03
CA SER A 2 -16.88 -31.15 40.42
C SER A 2 -16.87 -31.31 38.87
N ARG A 3 -16.64 -30.19 38.19
CA ARG A 3 -16.64 -29.99 36.74
C ARG A 3 -15.56 -30.82 36.02
N LEU A 4 -15.89 -31.44 34.89
CA LEU A 4 -14.90 -31.90 33.91
C LEU A 4 -14.42 -30.70 33.08
N ASN A 5 -13.11 -30.45 33.16
CA ASN A 5 -12.40 -29.33 32.56
C ASN A 5 -12.33 -29.47 31.02
N ARG A 6 -13.02 -28.59 30.30
CA ARG A 6 -12.80 -28.35 28.86
C ARG A 6 -11.58 -27.45 28.70
N ARG A 7 -10.35 -27.97 28.77
CA ARG A 7 -9.13 -27.19 28.45
C ARG A 7 -7.84 -27.98 28.20
N HIS A 8 -7.89 -29.26 27.79
CA HIS A 8 -6.67 -30.06 27.61
C HIS A 8 -6.69 -31.03 26.41
N PHE A 9 -7.38 -30.69 25.32
CA PHE A 9 -7.42 -31.55 24.12
C PHE A 9 -6.63 -31.04 22.90
N ILE A 10 -5.88 -29.93 23.01
CA ILE A 10 -4.98 -29.51 21.93
C ILE A 10 -3.60 -29.24 22.52
N ALA A 11 -2.96 -30.31 22.94
CA ALA A 11 -1.53 -30.38 23.08
C ALA A 11 -1.15 -31.82 22.80
N THR A 12 -0.16 -32.04 21.94
CA THR A 12 0.51 -33.31 21.65
C THR A 12 -0.06 -34.16 20.49
N THR A 13 0.26 -33.78 19.26
CA THR A 13 0.58 -34.73 18.17
C THR A 13 1.68 -34.13 17.30
N VAL A 14 2.95 -34.29 17.72
CA VAL A 14 3.98 -35.13 17.07
C VAL A 14 4.40 -34.66 15.68
N ALA A 15 5.61 -34.11 15.65
CA ALA A 15 6.48 -34.02 14.49
C ALA A 15 6.67 -35.41 13.87
N ALA A 16 6.18 -35.59 12.64
CA ALA A 16 6.60 -36.64 11.73
C ALA A 16 6.66 -36.03 10.34
N GLY A 17 7.86 -36.02 9.74
CA GLY A 17 8.13 -35.39 8.47
C GLY A 17 7.24 -35.92 7.35
N VAL A 18 6.47 -35.04 6.74
CA VAL A 18 5.92 -35.25 5.41
C VAL A 18 6.82 -34.50 4.46
N THR A 19 7.77 -35.23 3.85
CA THR A 19 8.32 -34.81 2.57
C THR A 19 7.17 -34.84 1.56
N THR A 20 6.49 -33.71 1.39
CA THR A 20 5.60 -33.54 0.26
C THR A 20 6.48 -33.53 -0.98
N SER A 21 6.48 -34.66 -1.69
CA SER A 21 6.90 -34.72 -3.06
C SER A 21 6.02 -33.75 -3.84
N LEU A 22 6.50 -32.52 -4.04
CA LEU A 22 5.98 -31.61 -5.06
C LEU A 22 6.16 -32.35 -6.39
N ALA A 23 5.10 -33.03 -6.84
CA ALA A 23 5.06 -33.54 -8.19
C ALA A 23 5.28 -32.34 -9.12
N PRO A 24 6.24 -32.38 -10.06
CA PRO A 24 6.38 -31.31 -11.02
C PRO A 24 5.08 -31.26 -11.81
N ARG A 25 4.29 -30.20 -11.59
CA ARG A 25 3.13 -29.90 -12.43
C ARG A 25 3.69 -29.85 -13.83
N SER A 26 3.17 -30.73 -14.69
CA SER A 26 3.48 -30.80 -16.12
C SER A 26 3.67 -29.39 -16.65
N LEU A 27 4.83 -29.12 -17.26
CA LEU A 27 5.07 -27.92 -18.07
C LEU A 27 3.88 -27.78 -19.02
N ARG A 28 2.87 -26.97 -18.65
CA ARG A 28 1.91 -26.47 -19.62
C ARG A 28 2.78 -25.67 -20.57
N ALA A 29 2.96 -26.18 -21.78
CA ALA A 29 3.61 -25.42 -22.84
C ALA A 29 2.96 -24.03 -22.86
N ALA A 30 3.75 -22.98 -22.66
CA ALA A 30 3.29 -21.60 -22.62
C ALA A 30 2.53 -21.33 -23.92
N ASN A 31 1.20 -21.33 -23.83
CA ASN A 31 0.32 -21.02 -24.95
C ASN A 31 -0.36 -19.72 -24.57
N ALA A 32 -0.18 -18.68 -25.37
CA ALA A 32 -0.81 -17.37 -25.17
C ALA A 32 -2.35 -17.44 -25.10
N ASN A 33 -2.94 -18.56 -25.56
CA ASN A 33 -4.37 -18.85 -25.54
C ASN A 33 -4.82 -19.79 -24.41
N SER A 34 -3.95 -20.15 -23.45
CA SER A 34 -4.40 -20.97 -22.32
C SER A 34 -5.36 -20.19 -21.43
N GLU A 35 -6.52 -20.80 -21.15
CA GLU A 35 -7.44 -20.28 -20.14
C GLU A 35 -6.75 -20.18 -18.78
N VAL A 36 -7.05 -19.10 -18.05
CA VAL A 36 -6.54 -18.83 -16.70
C VAL A 36 -7.74 -18.72 -15.76
N ASN A 37 -7.85 -19.67 -14.84
CA ASN A 37 -8.88 -19.67 -13.82
C ASN A 37 -8.40 -18.89 -12.60
N ILE A 38 -9.14 -17.84 -12.24
CA ILE A 38 -8.80 -16.94 -11.14
C ILE A 38 -9.83 -16.97 -10.01
N GLY A 39 -9.32 -16.89 -8.78
CA GLY A 39 -10.11 -16.73 -7.56
C GLY A 39 -9.91 -15.35 -6.96
N PHE A 40 -10.93 -14.82 -6.27
CA PHE A 40 -10.85 -13.55 -5.57
C PHE A 40 -10.96 -13.75 -4.05
N ILE A 41 -10.01 -13.19 -3.30
CA ILE A 41 -10.11 -13.01 -1.86
C ILE A 41 -10.53 -11.56 -1.62
N SER A 42 -11.69 -11.38 -0.98
CA SER A 42 -12.54 -10.17 -0.93
C SER A 42 -13.48 -10.02 -2.13
N CYS A 43 -14.71 -9.60 -1.84
CA CYS A 43 -15.77 -9.23 -2.79
C CYS A 43 -16.24 -7.79 -2.55
N GLY A 44 -15.44 -6.95 -1.90
CA GLY A 44 -15.72 -5.54 -1.66
C GLY A 44 -15.68 -4.67 -2.93
N SER A 45 -15.85 -3.35 -2.76
CA SER A 45 -15.93 -2.39 -3.88
C SER A 45 -14.74 -2.48 -4.84
N ARG A 46 -13.51 -2.55 -4.31
CA ARG A 46 -12.30 -2.65 -5.14
C ARG A 46 -12.21 -3.99 -5.87
N ALA A 47 -12.51 -5.10 -5.19
CA ALA A 47 -12.58 -6.42 -5.80
C ALA A 47 -13.59 -6.45 -6.96
N GLY A 48 -14.78 -5.86 -6.79
CA GLY A 48 -15.78 -5.77 -7.86
C GLY A 48 -15.32 -5.00 -9.10
N GLN A 49 -14.51 -3.94 -8.92
CA GLN A 49 -13.87 -3.24 -10.03
C GLN A 49 -12.84 -4.12 -10.74
N LEU A 50 -11.94 -4.76 -9.98
CA LEU A 50 -10.92 -5.68 -10.51
C LEU A 50 -11.56 -6.83 -11.27
N MET A 51 -12.61 -7.45 -10.72
CA MET A 51 -13.40 -8.48 -11.41
C MET A 51 -13.86 -7.98 -12.79
N GLY A 52 -14.33 -6.73 -12.91
CA GLY A 52 -14.71 -6.15 -14.20
C GLY A 52 -13.57 -5.72 -15.12
N GLN A 53 -12.35 -5.62 -14.61
CA GLN A 53 -11.16 -5.41 -15.43
C GLN A 53 -10.64 -6.77 -15.95
N PHE A 54 -10.57 -7.79 -15.09
CA PHE A 54 -10.18 -9.15 -15.45
C PHE A 54 -11.14 -9.83 -16.43
N ASP A 55 -12.44 -9.64 -16.26
CA ASP A 55 -13.51 -10.18 -17.13
C ASP A 55 -13.45 -9.65 -18.59
N LYS A 56 -12.64 -8.60 -18.84
CA LYS A 56 -12.39 -8.07 -20.19
C LYS A 56 -11.19 -8.70 -20.89
N ILE A 57 -10.48 -9.61 -20.22
CA ILE A 57 -9.30 -10.27 -20.76
C ILE A 57 -9.73 -11.62 -21.31
N GLU A 58 -9.51 -11.83 -22.61
CA GLU A 58 -9.83 -13.09 -23.28
C GLU A 58 -9.14 -14.27 -22.59
N GLY A 59 -9.87 -15.36 -22.36
CA GLY A 59 -9.37 -16.58 -21.72
C GLY A 59 -9.13 -16.43 -20.21
N VAL A 60 -9.73 -15.44 -19.53
CA VAL A 60 -9.74 -15.36 -18.05
C VAL A 60 -11.11 -15.76 -17.53
N ASN A 61 -11.15 -16.71 -16.61
CA ASN A 61 -12.37 -17.20 -15.98
C ASN A 61 -12.35 -16.89 -14.48
N ILE A 62 -13.36 -16.19 -13.98
CA ILE A 62 -13.54 -16.00 -12.52
C ILE A 62 -14.32 -17.19 -11.99
N VAL A 63 -13.64 -18.09 -11.29
CA VAL A 63 -14.23 -19.37 -10.85
C VAL A 63 -14.31 -19.54 -9.33
N GLY A 64 -13.72 -18.62 -8.56
CA GLY A 64 -13.80 -18.64 -7.10
C GLY A 64 -13.98 -17.24 -6.49
N LEU A 65 -14.86 -17.14 -5.50
CA LEU A 65 -15.19 -15.91 -4.78
C LEU A 65 -15.11 -16.16 -3.28
N CYS A 66 -14.29 -15.40 -2.56
CA CYS A 66 -14.15 -15.52 -1.12
C CYS A 66 -14.43 -14.17 -0.45
N ASP A 67 -15.31 -14.13 0.54
CA ASP A 67 -15.46 -12.98 1.44
C ASP A 67 -15.99 -13.48 2.80
N VAL A 68 -15.49 -12.88 3.87
CA VAL A 68 -15.93 -13.14 5.24
C VAL A 68 -17.30 -12.53 5.53
N ASP A 69 -17.75 -11.57 4.72
CA ASP A 69 -19.07 -10.96 4.77
C ASP A 69 -19.99 -11.61 3.72
N GLU A 70 -20.98 -12.38 4.19
CA GLU A 70 -21.90 -13.14 3.34
C GLU A 70 -22.63 -12.27 2.32
N ASN A 71 -22.94 -11.01 2.67
CA ASN A 71 -23.66 -10.10 1.76
C ASN A 71 -22.80 -9.73 0.55
N ARG A 72 -21.49 -9.60 0.73
CA ARG A 72 -20.54 -9.23 -0.33
C ARG A 72 -20.30 -10.37 -1.30
N VAL A 73 -20.04 -11.57 -0.79
CA VAL A 73 -19.87 -12.75 -1.65
C VAL A 73 -21.17 -13.09 -2.38
N ALA A 74 -22.34 -12.93 -1.75
CA ALA A 74 -23.63 -13.10 -2.40
C ALA A 74 -23.86 -12.08 -3.54
N ALA A 75 -23.45 -10.83 -3.36
CA ALA A 75 -23.51 -9.80 -4.41
C ALA A 75 -22.59 -10.15 -5.60
N ALA A 76 -21.36 -10.60 -5.34
CA ALA A 76 -20.43 -11.05 -6.38
C ALA A 76 -20.93 -12.31 -7.12
N LYS A 77 -21.51 -13.27 -6.40
CA LYS A 77 -22.08 -14.51 -6.95
C LYS A 77 -23.23 -14.25 -7.93
N LYS A 78 -24.03 -13.19 -7.73
CA LYS A 78 -25.05 -12.77 -8.70
C LYS A 78 -24.44 -12.40 -10.05
N ARG A 79 -23.25 -11.79 -10.04
CA ARG A 79 -22.51 -11.41 -11.25
C ARG A 79 -21.76 -12.59 -11.87
N TYR A 80 -21.27 -13.51 -11.04
CA TYR A 80 -20.53 -14.70 -11.45
C TYR A 80 -21.23 -15.98 -10.95
N PRO A 81 -22.40 -16.34 -11.50
CA PRO A 81 -23.23 -17.43 -10.96
C PRO A 81 -22.56 -18.80 -10.99
N LYS A 82 -21.54 -19.00 -11.82
CA LYS A 82 -20.78 -20.25 -11.93
C LYS A 82 -19.58 -20.35 -10.97
N ALA A 83 -19.17 -19.25 -10.35
CA ALA A 83 -17.99 -19.25 -9.47
C ALA A 83 -18.32 -19.86 -8.11
N ASP A 84 -17.48 -20.76 -7.59
CA ASP A 84 -17.65 -21.31 -6.24
C ASP A 84 -17.44 -20.21 -5.20
N THR A 85 -18.16 -20.31 -4.07
CA THR A 85 -18.14 -19.30 -3.01
C THR A 85 -17.54 -19.87 -1.73
N TYR A 86 -16.71 -19.09 -1.07
CA TYR A 86 -16.00 -19.46 0.15
C TYR A 86 -16.13 -18.33 1.19
N THR A 87 -16.11 -18.70 2.47
CA THR A 87 -15.98 -17.72 3.56
C THR A 87 -14.53 -17.68 4.06
N ASP A 88 -13.89 -18.84 4.14
CA ASP A 88 -12.49 -18.98 4.52
C ASP A 88 -11.58 -19.02 3.29
N LEU A 89 -10.62 -18.10 3.24
CA LEU A 89 -9.68 -18.01 2.12
C LEU A 89 -8.78 -19.24 1.97
N ARG A 90 -8.57 -20.02 3.04
CA ARG A 90 -7.80 -21.26 2.98
C ARG A 90 -8.48 -22.31 2.10
N GLU A 91 -9.82 -22.35 2.12
CA GLU A 91 -10.60 -23.25 1.28
C GLU A 91 -10.54 -22.84 -0.21
N LEU A 92 -10.60 -21.54 -0.50
CA LEU A 92 -10.39 -21.03 -1.86
C LEU A 92 -8.98 -21.38 -2.34
N ILE A 93 -7.95 -21.13 -1.52
CA ILE A 93 -6.54 -21.39 -1.87
C ILE A 93 -6.30 -22.88 -2.17
N ALA A 94 -6.96 -23.77 -1.43
CA ALA A 94 -6.88 -25.21 -1.63
C ALA A 94 -7.59 -25.71 -2.91
N ASN A 95 -8.32 -24.85 -3.65
CA ASN A 95 -8.99 -25.26 -4.87
C ASN A 95 -7.97 -25.46 -6.02
N ASP A 96 -7.78 -26.72 -6.44
CA ASP A 96 -6.85 -27.11 -7.51
C ASP A 96 -7.22 -26.55 -8.90
N ASN A 97 -8.47 -26.12 -9.10
CA ASN A 97 -8.94 -25.53 -10.35
C ASN A 97 -8.46 -24.08 -10.55
N LEU A 98 -7.87 -23.44 -9.53
CA LEU A 98 -7.32 -22.09 -9.63
C LEU A 98 -5.87 -22.12 -10.11
N ASP A 99 -5.58 -21.27 -11.10
CA ASP A 99 -4.22 -20.96 -11.57
C ASP A 99 -3.66 -19.74 -10.83
N ALA A 100 -4.50 -18.72 -10.58
CA ALA A 100 -4.10 -17.49 -9.89
C ALA A 100 -5.16 -16.98 -8.90
N ILE A 101 -4.73 -16.14 -7.96
CA ILE A 101 -5.57 -15.52 -6.94
C ILE A 101 -5.38 -14.00 -6.95
N VAL A 102 -6.50 -13.28 -6.87
CA VAL A 102 -6.55 -11.83 -6.70
C VAL A 102 -6.86 -11.52 -5.24
N VAL A 103 -5.94 -10.86 -4.54
CA VAL A 103 -6.08 -10.42 -3.14
C VAL A 103 -6.45 -8.94 -3.11
N ALA A 104 -7.67 -8.62 -2.68
CA ALA A 104 -8.18 -7.25 -2.56
C ALA A 104 -8.85 -7.02 -1.19
N THR A 105 -8.21 -7.54 -0.15
CA THR A 105 -8.66 -7.49 1.26
C THR A 105 -8.31 -6.14 1.92
N CYS A 106 -8.35 -6.08 3.25
CA CYS A 106 -7.78 -4.97 4.00
C CYS A 106 -6.25 -5.14 4.09
N ASN A 107 -5.51 -4.05 4.31
CA ASN A 107 -4.03 -4.05 4.29
C ASN A 107 -3.39 -5.17 5.13
N HIS A 108 -3.90 -5.41 6.34
CA HIS A 108 -3.35 -6.41 7.28
C HIS A 108 -3.42 -7.86 6.78
N TRP A 109 -4.19 -8.14 5.72
CA TRP A 109 -4.30 -9.47 5.13
C TRP A 109 -3.44 -9.68 3.89
N HIS A 110 -3.00 -8.61 3.23
CA HIS A 110 -2.41 -8.69 1.89
C HIS A 110 -1.24 -9.67 1.80
N CYS A 111 -0.22 -9.48 2.67
CA CYS A 111 0.99 -10.31 2.66
C CYS A 111 0.70 -11.77 3.01
N LEU A 112 -0.01 -12.04 4.11
CA LEU A 112 -0.27 -13.43 4.53
C LEU A 112 -1.09 -14.20 3.49
N ALA A 113 -2.15 -13.58 2.95
CA ALA A 113 -2.98 -14.20 1.92
C ALA A 113 -2.17 -14.47 0.63
N ALA A 114 -1.32 -13.52 0.22
CA ALA A 114 -0.44 -13.69 -0.93
C ALA A 114 0.58 -14.83 -0.71
N ILE A 115 1.21 -14.88 0.47
CA ILE A 115 2.19 -15.92 0.82
C ILE A 115 1.54 -17.31 0.81
N TRP A 116 0.39 -17.48 1.47
CA TRP A 116 -0.33 -18.76 1.47
C TRP A 116 -0.79 -19.18 0.08
N ALA A 117 -1.24 -18.24 -0.75
CA ALA A 117 -1.58 -18.54 -2.15
C ALA A 117 -0.36 -19.00 -2.95
N MET A 118 0.77 -18.33 -2.83
CA MET A 118 2.01 -18.70 -3.52
C MET A 118 2.58 -20.04 -3.03
N GLU A 119 2.51 -20.31 -1.73
CA GLU A 119 2.88 -21.58 -1.14
C GLU A 119 2.02 -22.74 -1.66
N ALA A 120 0.72 -22.51 -1.88
CA ALA A 120 -0.19 -23.44 -2.54
C ALA A 120 0.00 -23.53 -4.07
N GLY A 121 1.04 -22.88 -4.61
CA GLY A 121 1.40 -22.93 -6.03
C GLY A 121 0.54 -22.07 -6.94
N LYS A 122 -0.13 -21.03 -6.40
CA LYS A 122 -0.94 -20.08 -7.17
C LYS A 122 -0.14 -18.83 -7.50
N ASP A 123 -0.32 -18.30 -8.71
CA ASP A 123 0.17 -16.95 -9.03
C ASP A 123 -0.75 -15.90 -8.38
N VAL A 124 -0.23 -14.70 -8.07
CA VAL A 124 -0.92 -13.74 -7.22
C VAL A 124 -0.94 -12.34 -7.84
N TYR A 125 -2.13 -11.75 -7.93
CA TYR A 125 -2.28 -10.30 -8.02
C TYR A 125 -2.70 -9.81 -6.63
N VAL A 126 -1.99 -8.85 -6.06
CA VAL A 126 -2.32 -8.29 -4.73
C VAL A 126 -2.51 -6.79 -4.83
N GLU A 127 -3.55 -6.24 -4.22
CA GLU A 127 -3.76 -4.79 -4.23
C GLU A 127 -2.76 -4.05 -3.35
N LYS A 128 -2.54 -2.78 -3.69
CA LYS A 128 -1.76 -1.84 -2.89
C LYS A 128 -2.52 -1.39 -1.64
N PRO A 129 -1.83 -1.00 -0.56
CA PRO A 129 -0.38 -1.15 -0.34
C PRO A 129 -0.04 -2.63 -0.13
N LEU A 130 1.14 -3.10 -0.54
CA LEU A 130 1.47 -4.53 -0.46
C LEU A 130 1.39 -5.07 0.98
N SER A 131 1.89 -4.29 1.93
CA SER A 131 2.12 -4.73 3.29
C SER A 131 1.61 -3.73 4.32
N HIS A 132 1.35 -4.23 5.53
CA HIS A 132 1.04 -3.41 6.68
C HIS A 132 2.32 -2.96 7.40
N SER A 133 3.38 -3.77 7.34
CA SER A 133 4.73 -3.45 7.82
C SER A 133 5.79 -3.76 6.76
N GLN A 134 6.97 -3.14 6.88
CA GLN A 134 8.03 -3.33 5.88
C GLN A 134 8.53 -4.78 5.85
N TRP A 135 8.66 -5.40 7.02
CA TRP A 135 9.12 -6.79 7.13
C TRP A 135 8.22 -7.77 6.39
N GLU A 136 6.89 -7.62 6.48
CA GLU A 136 5.93 -8.49 5.78
C GLU A 136 6.07 -8.44 4.26
N GLY A 137 6.33 -7.25 3.72
CA GLY A 137 6.54 -7.07 2.29
C GLY A 137 7.78 -7.84 1.81
N ARG A 138 8.89 -7.75 2.57
CA ARG A 138 10.12 -8.51 2.31
C ARG A 138 9.87 -10.03 2.37
N GLN A 139 9.07 -10.51 3.32
CA GLN A 139 8.67 -11.93 3.37
C GLN A 139 7.82 -12.34 2.16
N THR A 140 6.98 -11.44 1.64
CA THR A 140 6.16 -11.72 0.44
C THR A 140 7.02 -11.80 -0.81
N VAL A 141 8.02 -10.92 -0.96
CA VAL A 141 9.03 -11.03 -2.04
C VAL A 141 9.77 -12.36 -1.93
N ALA A 142 10.24 -12.72 -0.73
CA ALA A 142 10.92 -13.99 -0.49
C ALA A 142 10.04 -15.19 -0.86
N ALA A 143 8.75 -15.18 -0.54
CA ALA A 143 7.80 -16.22 -0.92
C ALA A 143 7.66 -16.34 -2.45
N ALA A 144 7.55 -15.23 -3.18
CA ALA A 144 7.49 -15.24 -4.65
C ALA A 144 8.74 -15.87 -5.27
N ARG A 145 9.93 -15.59 -4.69
CA ARG A 145 11.20 -16.21 -5.11
C ARG A 145 11.25 -17.69 -4.75
N LYS A 146 10.94 -18.05 -3.50
CA LYS A 146 11.03 -19.41 -2.95
C LYS A 146 10.10 -20.38 -3.69
N TYR A 147 8.86 -19.96 -3.96
CA TYR A 147 7.85 -20.81 -4.58
C TYR A 147 7.77 -20.64 -6.11
N ASN A 148 8.63 -19.79 -6.68
CA ASN A 148 8.70 -19.46 -8.11
C ASN A 148 7.32 -19.11 -8.70
N ARG A 149 6.71 -18.06 -8.14
CA ARG A 149 5.36 -17.60 -8.51
C ARG A 149 5.39 -16.21 -9.13
N ILE A 150 4.45 -15.96 -10.04
CA ILE A 150 4.19 -14.63 -10.60
C ILE A 150 3.41 -13.85 -9.54
N CYS A 151 3.96 -12.72 -9.10
CA CYS A 151 3.32 -11.86 -8.11
C CYS A 151 3.35 -10.40 -8.54
N GLN A 152 2.19 -9.79 -8.76
CA GLN A 152 2.05 -8.39 -9.20
C GLN A 152 1.27 -7.56 -8.18
N LEU A 153 1.78 -6.36 -7.86
CA LEU A 153 1.07 -5.38 -7.04
C LEU A 153 0.13 -4.53 -7.91
N GLY A 154 -1.04 -4.15 -7.36
CA GLY A 154 -2.05 -3.33 -8.04
C GLY A 154 -1.75 -1.83 -8.21
N THR A 155 -0.54 -1.46 -8.63
CA THR A 155 -0.15 -0.08 -8.99
C THR A 155 -0.38 0.19 -10.49
N GLN A 156 -1.67 0.27 -10.87
CA GLN A 156 -2.13 0.25 -12.27
C GLN A 156 -1.54 1.34 -13.17
N GLN A 157 -1.13 2.47 -12.60
CA GLN A 157 -0.50 3.57 -13.33
C GLN A 157 0.76 3.13 -14.09
N ARG A 158 1.51 2.15 -13.57
CA ARG A 158 2.72 1.62 -14.22
C ARG A 158 2.47 1.01 -15.60
N SER A 159 1.24 0.57 -15.87
CA SER A 159 0.84 0.04 -17.18
C SER A 159 0.22 1.09 -18.10
N ASP A 160 0.15 2.35 -17.70
CA ASP A 160 -0.27 3.44 -18.58
C ASP A 160 0.88 3.85 -19.53
N PRO A 161 0.69 3.85 -20.86
CA PRO A 161 1.71 4.28 -21.82
C PRO A 161 2.26 5.68 -21.54
N MET A 162 1.46 6.56 -20.91
CA MET A 162 1.91 7.90 -20.50
C MET A 162 3.16 7.84 -19.60
N GLN A 163 3.30 6.82 -18.75
CA GLN A 163 4.48 6.71 -17.87
C GLN A 163 5.78 6.48 -18.68
N ALA A 164 5.70 5.73 -19.79
CA ALA A 164 6.85 5.55 -20.68
C ALA A 164 7.22 6.86 -21.38
N GLU A 165 6.23 7.64 -21.82
CA GLU A 165 6.44 8.97 -22.40
C GLU A 165 7.09 9.95 -21.41
N ILE A 166 6.63 9.93 -20.14
CA ILE A 166 7.20 10.76 -19.07
C ILE A 166 8.66 10.37 -18.81
N LYS A 167 8.95 9.06 -18.65
CA LYS A 167 10.32 8.58 -18.44
C LYS A 167 11.24 8.96 -19.59
N LYS A 168 10.79 8.79 -20.83
CA LYS A 168 11.55 9.23 -22.02
C LYS A 168 11.85 10.73 -21.98
N PHE A 169 10.86 11.55 -21.65
CA PHE A 169 11.04 12.99 -21.57
C PHE A 169 12.05 13.42 -20.49
N LEU A 170 11.95 12.83 -19.30
CA LEU A 170 12.80 13.18 -18.15
C LEU A 170 14.24 12.65 -18.33
N HIS A 171 14.41 11.42 -18.82
CA HIS A 171 15.70 10.72 -18.74
C HIS A 171 16.43 10.58 -20.08
N GLU A 172 15.70 10.36 -21.17
CA GLU A 172 16.31 10.18 -22.50
C GLU A 172 16.47 11.53 -23.22
N GLU A 173 15.39 12.31 -23.28
CA GLU A 173 15.41 13.64 -23.90
C GLU A 173 16.11 14.67 -23.01
N LYS A 174 16.06 14.48 -21.68
CA LYS A 174 16.58 15.41 -20.65
C LYS A 174 16.18 16.87 -20.92
N ALA A 175 14.95 17.06 -21.39
CA ALA A 175 14.49 18.35 -21.89
C ALA A 175 14.39 19.45 -20.81
N LEU A 176 14.40 19.05 -19.53
CA LEU A 176 14.44 19.96 -18.37
C LEU A 176 15.79 19.95 -17.64
N GLY A 177 16.81 19.25 -18.14
CA GLY A 177 18.09 19.09 -17.45
C GLY A 177 18.07 18.01 -16.36
N LYS A 178 19.05 18.06 -15.45
CA LYS A 178 19.15 17.11 -14.32
C LYS A 178 17.98 17.32 -13.35
N ILE A 179 17.43 16.23 -12.81
CA ILE A 179 16.47 16.28 -11.69
C ILE A 179 17.24 16.52 -10.39
N GLU A 180 16.82 17.51 -9.60
CA GLU A 180 17.50 17.98 -8.40
C GLU A 180 16.74 17.65 -7.11
N ALA A 181 15.41 17.61 -7.16
CA ALA A 181 14.56 17.27 -6.03
C ALA A 181 13.18 16.82 -6.52
N ALA A 182 12.41 16.15 -5.65
CA ALA A 182 11.00 15.86 -5.92
C ALA A 182 10.07 16.25 -4.77
N ARG A 183 8.87 16.69 -5.12
CA ARG A 183 7.76 16.94 -4.19
C ARG A 183 6.62 16.02 -4.53
N VAL A 184 6.11 15.27 -3.55
CA VAL A 184 4.91 14.45 -3.68
C VAL A 184 3.78 15.09 -2.87
N ASN A 185 2.57 15.09 -3.42
CA ASN A 185 1.42 15.73 -2.82
C ASN A 185 0.25 14.77 -2.73
N ARG A 186 -0.40 14.76 -1.56
CA ARG A 186 -1.69 14.10 -1.37
C ARG A 186 -2.64 14.94 -0.50
N TYR A 187 -3.30 15.90 -1.12
CA TYR A 187 -4.29 16.78 -0.51
C TYR A 187 -5.70 16.42 -0.97
N GLY A 188 -6.30 15.44 -0.30
CA GLY A 188 -7.65 14.97 -0.60
C GLY A 188 -8.52 15.00 0.64
N ILE A 189 -9.50 15.90 0.66
CA ILE A 189 -10.40 16.10 1.81
C ILE A 189 -11.19 14.83 2.11
N ARG A 190 -11.27 14.48 3.40
CA ARG A 190 -12.10 13.39 3.94
C ARG A 190 -12.79 13.86 5.20
N GLY A 191 -14.01 13.40 5.45
CA GLY A 191 -14.69 13.63 6.72
C GLY A 191 -14.14 12.73 7.84
N PRO A 192 -14.50 13.03 9.11
CA PRO A 192 -14.20 12.15 10.24
C PRO A 192 -14.95 10.83 10.12
N ILE A 193 -14.46 9.79 10.80
CA ILE A 193 -15.10 8.46 10.83
C ILE A 193 -16.05 8.25 12.01
N GLY A 194 -16.24 9.30 12.81
CA GLY A 194 -17.01 9.27 14.06
C GLY A 194 -16.31 8.51 15.18
N LYS A 195 -16.93 8.58 16.37
CA LYS A 195 -16.46 7.95 17.59
C LYS A 195 -17.65 7.41 18.35
N ARG A 196 -17.62 6.14 18.69
CA ARG A 196 -18.65 5.45 19.47
C ARG A 196 -18.26 5.44 20.94
N ASP A 197 -19.26 5.49 21.82
CA ASP A 197 -19.06 5.32 23.26
C ASP A 197 -18.93 3.84 23.65
N THR A 198 -19.47 2.94 22.83
CA THR A 198 -19.39 1.49 22.99
C THR A 198 -18.78 0.83 21.77
N PRO A 199 -18.12 -0.34 21.93
CA PRO A 199 -17.57 -1.08 20.80
C PRO A 199 -18.62 -1.33 19.71
N LEU A 200 -18.18 -1.34 18.45
CA LEU A 200 -18.98 -1.68 17.29
C LEU A 200 -19.47 -3.12 17.42
N GLU A 201 -20.79 -3.30 17.34
CA GLU A 201 -21.39 -4.63 17.25
C GLU A 201 -21.17 -5.17 15.83
N ILE A 202 -20.52 -6.33 15.73
CA ILE A 202 -20.25 -6.96 14.43
C ILE A 202 -21.48 -7.76 13.99
N GLU A 203 -21.89 -7.53 12.74
CA GLU A 203 -23.04 -8.24 12.16
C GLU A 203 -22.79 -9.76 12.10
N LYS A 204 -23.83 -10.56 12.36
CA LYS A 204 -23.72 -12.02 12.47
C LYS A 204 -23.32 -12.73 11.16
N ASN A 205 -23.56 -12.09 10.03
CA ASN A 205 -23.18 -12.55 8.69
C ASN A 205 -21.73 -12.20 8.32
N VAL A 206 -20.93 -11.70 9.27
CA VAL A 206 -19.51 -11.46 9.10
C VAL A 206 -18.74 -12.44 9.97
N ALA A 207 -17.93 -13.30 9.33
CA ALA A 207 -16.97 -14.16 10.02
C ALA A 207 -15.81 -13.31 10.58
N TYR A 208 -16.07 -12.60 11.68
CA TYR A 208 -15.18 -11.56 12.22
C TYR A 208 -13.79 -12.05 12.59
N ASP A 209 -13.69 -13.28 13.11
CA ASP A 209 -12.42 -13.91 13.44
C ASP A 209 -11.48 -14.02 12.23
N LEU A 210 -12.05 -14.41 11.08
CA LEU A 210 -11.36 -14.45 9.79
C LEU A 210 -11.16 -13.04 9.21
N TRP A 211 -12.09 -12.10 9.45
CA TRP A 211 -11.92 -10.71 9.03
C TRP A 211 -10.68 -10.10 9.69
N LEU A 212 -10.48 -10.31 10.99
CA LEU A 212 -9.32 -9.86 11.74
C LEU A 212 -8.03 -10.51 11.23
N GLY A 213 -8.02 -11.84 11.09
CA GLY A 213 -6.84 -12.57 10.64
C GLY A 213 -5.58 -12.19 11.42
N PRO A 214 -4.54 -11.64 10.76
CA PRO A 214 -3.32 -11.15 11.42
C PRO A 214 -3.53 -10.01 12.43
N ALA A 215 -4.61 -9.23 12.29
CA ALA A 215 -4.87 -8.07 13.14
C ALA A 215 -5.34 -8.45 14.55
N GLU A 216 -4.91 -7.74 15.58
CA GLU A 216 -5.26 -8.04 16.97
C GLU A 216 -6.77 -7.93 17.22
N ASP A 217 -7.31 -8.77 18.11
CA ASP A 217 -8.71 -8.68 18.53
C ASP A 217 -8.87 -7.59 19.59
N GLN A 218 -9.13 -6.37 19.13
CA GLN A 218 -9.29 -5.17 19.96
C GLN A 218 -10.69 -4.57 19.76
N PRO A 219 -11.31 -3.97 20.79
CA PRO A 219 -12.59 -3.27 20.65
C PRO A 219 -12.53 -2.13 19.63
N LEU A 220 -13.48 -2.10 18.68
CA LEU A 220 -13.56 -1.08 17.64
C LEU A 220 -14.51 0.05 18.03
N PHE A 221 -14.04 1.29 18.11
CA PHE A 221 -14.88 2.46 18.47
C PHE A 221 -15.26 3.34 17.26
N ARG A 222 -15.05 2.85 16.03
CA ARG A 222 -15.40 3.53 14.78
C ARG A 222 -16.80 3.15 14.28
N ASN A 223 -17.40 3.98 13.44
CA ASN A 223 -18.79 3.81 13.02
C ASN A 223 -19.01 2.64 12.06
N GLN A 224 -18.05 2.36 11.16
CA GLN A 224 -18.17 1.31 10.17
C GLN A 224 -17.06 0.28 10.34
N LEU A 225 -17.37 -1.01 10.17
CA LEU A 225 -16.36 -2.07 10.08
C LEU A 225 -15.56 -1.93 8.78
N HIS A 226 -16.27 -1.62 7.71
CA HIS A 226 -15.72 -1.52 6.37
C HIS A 226 -15.31 -0.09 6.04
N TYR A 227 -14.27 0.05 5.21
CA TYR A 227 -13.62 1.31 4.81
C TYR A 227 -12.93 2.08 5.95
N ASP A 228 -13.53 2.24 7.12
CA ASP A 228 -12.90 2.98 8.23
C ASP A 228 -11.63 2.28 8.77
N TRP A 229 -11.42 1.00 8.42
CA TRP A 229 -10.26 0.20 8.80
C TRP A 229 -8.94 0.81 8.31
N HIS A 230 -8.98 1.68 7.30
CA HIS A 230 -7.79 2.39 6.81
C HIS A 230 -7.14 3.25 7.90
N TRP A 231 -7.93 3.78 8.84
CA TRP A 231 -7.51 4.81 9.79
C TRP A 231 -7.11 4.26 11.16
N ASP A 232 -7.00 2.95 11.29
CA ASP A 232 -6.66 2.22 12.51
C ASP A 232 -5.33 1.48 12.27
N TRP A 233 -4.34 1.71 13.13
CA TRP A 233 -3.01 1.10 12.99
C TRP A 233 -3.02 -0.41 13.16
N ASN A 234 -4.08 -1.02 13.67
CA ASN A 234 -4.20 -2.46 13.76
C ASN A 234 -4.58 -3.08 12.40
N THR A 235 -5.37 -2.37 11.59
CA THR A 235 -5.98 -2.94 10.36
C THR A 235 -5.59 -2.22 9.07
N GLY A 236 -5.05 -1.01 9.14
CA GLY A 236 -4.74 -0.13 8.02
C GLY A 236 -3.51 0.73 8.26
N SER A 237 -3.19 1.59 7.29
CA SER A 237 -1.91 2.32 7.25
C SER A 237 -2.11 3.83 6.95
N GLY A 238 -3.31 4.34 7.25
CA GLY A 238 -3.70 5.72 7.02
C GLY A 238 -3.76 6.10 5.54
N GLU A 239 -3.78 7.41 5.28
CA GLU A 239 -3.82 7.91 3.90
C GLU A 239 -2.51 7.64 3.17
N MET A 240 -1.40 7.50 3.91
CA MET A 240 -0.10 7.14 3.37
C MET A 240 -0.16 5.77 2.67
N GLY A 241 -0.72 4.74 3.32
CA GLY A 241 -0.93 3.45 2.66
C GLY A 241 -2.13 3.43 1.69
N ASN A 242 -3.10 4.32 1.84
CA ASN A 242 -4.27 4.36 0.95
C ASN A 242 -3.95 4.99 -0.42
N TRP A 243 -3.54 6.26 -0.41
CA TRP A 243 -3.22 7.04 -1.61
C TRP A 243 -1.76 7.44 -1.71
N GLY A 244 -1.04 7.56 -0.59
CA GLY A 244 0.39 7.86 -0.60
C GLY A 244 1.16 6.87 -1.48
N VAL A 245 0.85 5.58 -1.39
CA VAL A 245 1.49 4.54 -2.21
C VAL A 245 1.29 4.75 -3.72
N HIS A 246 0.16 5.32 -4.17
CA HIS A 246 -0.02 5.62 -5.60
C HIS A 246 0.92 6.74 -6.06
N VAL A 247 0.98 7.83 -5.30
CA VAL A 247 1.75 9.03 -5.70
C VAL A 247 3.25 8.87 -5.46
N LEU A 248 3.65 8.10 -4.44
CA LEU A 248 5.05 7.74 -4.20
C LEU A 248 5.54 6.69 -5.20
N ASP A 249 4.69 5.74 -5.61
CA ASP A 249 5.01 4.81 -6.69
C ASP A 249 5.19 5.52 -8.04
N ASP A 250 4.31 6.48 -8.37
CA ASP A 250 4.45 7.31 -9.56
C ASP A 250 5.77 8.11 -9.54
N CYS A 251 6.17 8.61 -8.36
CA CYS A 251 7.47 9.27 -8.18
C CYS A 251 8.64 8.29 -8.38
N ARG A 252 8.66 7.14 -7.69
CA ARG A 252 9.71 6.10 -7.87
C ARG A 252 9.84 5.66 -9.32
N ASN A 253 8.72 5.39 -9.98
CA ASN A 253 8.71 4.94 -11.36
C ASN A 253 9.31 6.00 -12.30
N ASN A 254 8.84 7.25 -12.22
CA ASN A 254 9.19 8.27 -13.21
C ASN A 254 10.45 9.06 -12.90
N VAL A 255 10.66 9.42 -11.63
CA VAL A 255 11.82 10.21 -11.20
C VAL A 255 13.05 9.33 -11.07
N PHE A 256 12.90 8.13 -10.50
CA PHE A 256 14.04 7.27 -10.16
C PHE A 256 14.23 6.09 -11.12
N GLN A 257 13.25 5.79 -11.97
CA GLN A 257 13.24 4.53 -12.75
C GLN A 257 13.47 3.30 -11.85
N ASP A 258 12.89 3.34 -10.64
CA ASP A 258 13.00 2.35 -9.58
C ASP A 258 14.43 2.12 -9.04
N SER A 259 15.41 2.98 -9.37
CA SER A 259 16.81 2.85 -8.91
C SER A 259 17.02 2.96 -7.40
N VAL A 260 16.06 3.54 -6.68
CA VAL A 260 16.06 3.64 -5.21
C VAL A 260 14.99 2.70 -4.66
N ALA A 261 15.39 1.63 -3.98
CA ALA A 261 14.47 0.72 -3.30
C ALA A 261 13.78 1.43 -2.13
N LEU A 262 14.57 1.79 -1.11
CA LEU A 262 14.12 2.52 0.08
C LEU A 262 15.01 3.76 0.30
N PRO A 263 14.48 4.83 0.90
CA PRO A 263 15.29 5.96 1.34
C PRO A 263 16.21 5.56 2.50
N SER A 264 17.42 6.12 2.51
CA SER A 264 18.45 5.82 3.51
C SER A 264 18.30 6.64 4.79
N ARG A 265 17.66 7.83 4.70
CA ARG A 265 17.27 8.61 5.88
C ARG A 265 15.87 9.17 5.73
N ILE A 266 15.13 9.18 6.84
CA ILE A 266 13.73 9.59 6.87
C ILE A 266 13.48 10.48 8.08
N MET A 267 12.82 11.60 7.84
CA MET A 267 12.26 12.44 8.90
C MET A 267 10.80 12.70 8.55
N GLY A 268 9.89 12.48 9.49
CA GLY A 268 8.47 12.65 9.24
C GLY A 268 7.71 13.14 10.46
N GLY A 269 6.60 13.83 10.21
CA GLY A 269 5.74 14.34 11.26
C GLY A 269 4.32 14.60 10.79
N GLY A 270 3.46 14.97 11.72
CA GLY A 270 2.05 15.16 11.43
C GLY A 270 1.18 14.98 12.66
N GLY A 271 -0.11 14.77 12.44
CA GLY A 271 -1.07 14.52 13.50
C GLY A 271 -2.45 14.18 12.94
N ARG A 272 -3.33 13.69 13.81
CA ARG A 272 -4.75 13.57 13.52
C ARG A 272 -5.47 14.71 14.24
N ILE A 273 -5.60 15.84 13.55
CA ILE A 273 -6.08 17.08 14.14
C ILE A 273 -7.50 17.40 13.72
N ALA A 274 -8.14 18.33 14.43
CA ALA A 274 -9.50 18.84 14.17
C ALA A 274 -10.64 17.80 14.24
N TYR A 275 -10.33 16.50 14.30
CA TYR A 275 -11.30 15.41 14.40
C TYR A 275 -11.18 14.70 15.74
N ASN A 276 -12.20 14.85 16.58
CA ASN A 276 -12.39 13.97 17.74
C ASN A 276 -13.14 12.70 17.29
N ASP A 277 -12.48 11.89 16.48
CA ASP A 277 -13.02 10.63 15.97
C ASP A 277 -12.21 9.41 16.48
N ALA A 278 -12.56 8.21 16.01
CA ALA A 278 -11.90 6.97 16.41
C ALA A 278 -10.61 6.65 15.62
N GLY A 279 -10.19 7.50 14.69
CA GLY A 279 -9.01 7.20 13.88
C GLY A 279 -7.71 7.47 14.64
N GLN A 280 -6.65 6.76 14.26
CA GLN A 280 -5.34 6.81 14.89
C GLN A 280 -4.25 7.33 13.95
N THR A 281 -4.50 7.24 12.64
CA THR A 281 -3.55 7.63 11.61
C THR A 281 -3.63 9.14 11.35
N PRO A 282 -2.52 9.81 10.99
CA PRO A 282 -2.50 11.24 10.76
C PRO A 282 -3.42 11.64 9.59
N ASN A 283 -4.07 12.79 9.73
CA ASN A 283 -4.83 13.46 8.67
C ASN A 283 -4.11 14.73 8.17
N VAL A 284 -3.01 15.11 8.81
CA VAL A 284 -1.95 15.99 8.31
C VAL A 284 -0.64 15.22 8.47
N HIS A 285 0.11 15.00 7.41
CA HIS A 285 1.34 14.21 7.42
C HIS A 285 2.34 14.79 6.42
N PHE A 286 3.60 14.92 6.84
CA PHE A 286 4.69 15.37 5.99
C PHE A 286 5.93 14.52 6.26
N THR A 287 6.74 14.29 5.22
CA THR A 287 7.93 13.44 5.34
C THR A 287 9.00 13.90 4.36
N TYR A 288 10.24 13.93 4.83
CA TYR A 288 11.45 14.04 4.04
C TYR A 288 12.08 12.65 3.89
N PHE A 289 12.54 12.37 2.68
CA PHE A 289 13.25 11.16 2.30
C PHE A 289 14.59 11.56 1.67
N ASP A 290 15.67 11.15 2.31
CA ASP A 290 16.99 11.14 1.70
C ASP A 290 17.16 9.85 0.90
N THR A 291 17.41 9.99 -0.39
CA THR A 291 17.61 8.87 -1.32
C THR A 291 19.07 8.68 -1.71
N GLY A 292 19.98 9.50 -1.18
CA GLY A 292 21.39 9.56 -1.57
C GLY A 292 21.68 10.34 -2.86
N ASP A 293 20.67 10.66 -3.67
CA ASP A 293 20.82 11.47 -4.90
C ASP A 293 19.74 12.58 -5.00
N ILE A 294 18.48 12.19 -5.24
CA ILE A 294 17.37 13.14 -5.40
C ILE A 294 16.54 13.18 -4.11
N PRO A 295 16.66 14.21 -3.25
CA PRO A 295 15.84 14.32 -2.06
C PRO A 295 14.36 14.44 -2.43
N VAL A 296 13.50 13.79 -1.63
CA VAL A 296 12.06 13.81 -1.85
C VAL A 296 11.35 14.29 -0.59
N VAL A 297 10.35 15.14 -0.77
CA VAL A 297 9.42 15.50 0.31
C VAL A 297 8.00 15.14 -0.07
N ILE A 298 7.19 14.67 0.89
CA ILE A 298 5.75 14.46 0.71
C ILE A 298 4.95 15.35 1.65
N GLY A 299 3.94 16.02 1.12
CA GLY A 299 2.90 16.70 1.89
C GLY A 299 1.55 16.01 1.71
N LEU A 300 0.86 15.72 2.80
CA LEU A 300 -0.41 15.02 2.78
C LEU A 300 -1.38 15.66 3.79
N SER A 301 -2.61 15.91 3.34
CA SER A 301 -3.69 16.34 4.23
C SER A 301 -5.05 15.82 3.75
N ASN A 302 -5.87 15.39 4.71
CA ASN A 302 -7.28 15.09 4.51
C ASN A 302 -8.22 16.19 5.04
N LEU A 303 -7.66 17.31 5.47
CA LEU A 303 -8.43 18.44 5.96
C LEU A 303 -8.62 19.49 4.85
N PRO A 304 -9.73 20.24 4.86
CA PRO A 304 -9.81 21.46 4.08
C PRO A 304 -8.79 22.49 4.58
N SER A 305 -8.51 23.53 3.80
CA SER A 305 -7.55 24.59 4.14
C SER A 305 -7.90 25.37 5.42
N ALA A 306 -9.15 25.30 5.87
CA ALA A 306 -9.65 25.94 7.08
C ALA A 306 -10.93 25.24 7.55
N PRO A 307 -11.31 25.35 8.84
CA PRO A 307 -12.56 24.82 9.38
C PRO A 307 -13.79 25.18 8.54
N GLY A 308 -14.63 24.17 8.26
CA GLY A 308 -15.84 24.34 7.43
C GLY A 308 -15.60 24.56 5.94
N GLY A 309 -14.34 24.61 5.48
CA GLY A 309 -13.97 24.77 4.08
C GLY A 309 -14.22 23.53 3.22
N LYS A 310 -14.12 23.71 1.90
CA LYS A 310 -14.22 22.64 0.88
C LYS A 310 -13.01 22.57 -0.06
N LYS A 311 -12.01 23.44 0.16
CA LYS A 311 -10.80 23.52 -0.65
C LYS A 311 -9.67 22.85 0.09
N SER A 312 -8.80 22.14 -0.62
CA SER A 312 -7.55 21.65 -0.07
C SER A 312 -6.62 22.82 0.31
N PRO A 313 -5.67 22.63 1.24
CA PRO A 313 -4.59 23.57 1.54
C PRO A 313 -3.80 23.95 0.28
N GLY A 314 -3.11 25.10 0.32
CA GLY A 314 -2.19 25.50 -0.74
C GLY A 314 -1.02 24.51 -0.87
N HIS A 315 -0.60 24.26 -2.10
CA HIS A 315 0.55 23.40 -2.44
C HIS A 315 1.05 23.72 -3.86
N PRO A 316 2.32 23.49 -4.21
CA PRO A 316 2.80 23.56 -5.59
C PRO A 316 2.26 22.38 -6.40
N GLY A 317 2.11 22.55 -7.72
CA GLY A 317 1.76 21.47 -8.63
C GLY A 317 0.45 20.74 -8.30
N PRO A 318 0.30 19.46 -8.69
CA PRO A 318 -0.94 18.73 -8.51
C PRO A 318 -1.20 18.38 -7.03
N GLY A 319 -2.46 18.43 -6.60
CA GLY A 319 -2.85 18.05 -5.23
C GLY A 319 -2.88 16.55 -4.98
N SER A 320 -2.71 15.73 -6.01
CA SER A 320 -2.55 14.28 -5.92
C SER A 320 -1.62 13.82 -7.02
N GLY A 321 -0.33 13.83 -6.77
CA GLY A 321 0.71 13.60 -7.76
C GLY A 321 2.09 13.98 -7.26
N TYR A 322 2.99 14.30 -8.19
CA TYR A 322 4.36 14.68 -7.88
C TYR A 322 4.85 15.81 -8.79
N VAL A 323 5.91 16.48 -8.32
CA VAL A 323 6.69 17.48 -9.05
C VAL A 323 8.14 17.01 -9.06
N ALA A 324 8.76 16.93 -10.23
CA ALA A 324 10.20 16.77 -10.38
C ALA A 324 10.80 18.14 -10.69
N TYR A 325 11.60 18.67 -9.77
CA TYR A 325 12.32 19.92 -9.96
C TYR A 325 13.62 19.62 -10.70
N CYS A 326 13.87 20.36 -11.78
CA CYS A 326 15.01 20.14 -12.66
C CYS A 326 15.73 21.46 -12.92
N GLU A 327 17.00 21.41 -13.35
CA GLU A 327 17.81 22.61 -13.63
C GLU A 327 17.11 23.63 -14.56
N GLY A 328 16.39 23.13 -15.57
CA GLY A 328 15.72 23.94 -16.59
C GLY A 328 14.22 24.18 -16.35
N GLY A 329 13.68 23.81 -15.20
CA GLY A 329 12.26 24.00 -14.88
C GLY A 329 11.68 22.88 -14.01
N ARG A 330 10.48 22.40 -14.34
CA ARG A 330 9.85 21.31 -13.58
C ARG A 330 8.88 20.49 -14.41
N PHE A 331 8.71 19.24 -14.00
CA PHE A 331 7.65 18.38 -14.47
C PHE A 331 6.62 18.14 -13.37
N GLU A 332 5.34 18.24 -13.71
CA GLU A 332 4.20 18.00 -12.81
C GLU A 332 3.41 16.79 -13.32
N GLY A 333 3.39 15.70 -12.54
CA GLY A 333 2.77 14.43 -12.92
C GLY A 333 1.62 14.04 -11.98
N GLN A 334 0.54 13.52 -12.53
CA GLN A 334 -0.55 12.93 -11.77
C GLN A 334 -1.32 11.89 -12.60
N ARG A 335 -2.24 11.15 -11.97
CA ARG A 335 -3.17 10.29 -12.72
C ARG A 335 -3.92 11.09 -13.78
N GLY A 336 -3.95 10.57 -15.00
CA GLY A 336 -4.67 11.18 -16.12
C GLY A 336 -3.83 12.09 -17.01
N ARG A 337 -2.80 12.74 -16.47
CA ARG A 337 -2.12 13.87 -17.13
C ARG A 337 -0.78 14.23 -16.51
N GLY A 338 0.06 14.89 -17.29
CA GLY A 338 1.26 15.57 -16.81
C GLY A 338 1.56 16.82 -17.63
N ALA A 339 2.41 17.69 -17.12
CA ALA A 339 2.86 18.90 -17.81
C ALA A 339 4.30 19.25 -17.44
N ALA A 340 5.07 19.71 -18.42
CA ALA A 340 6.41 20.24 -18.22
C ALA A 340 6.40 21.76 -18.37
N TYR A 341 7.17 22.46 -17.54
CA TYR A 341 7.30 23.90 -17.50
C TYR A 341 8.78 24.28 -17.51
N ASP A 342 9.14 25.32 -18.25
CA ASP A 342 10.48 25.91 -18.22
C ASP A 342 10.74 26.74 -16.94
N SER A 343 11.95 27.29 -16.81
CA SER A 343 12.36 28.13 -15.68
C SER A 343 11.51 29.40 -15.48
N ASP A 344 10.88 29.90 -16.56
CA ASP A 344 9.98 31.05 -16.51
C ASP A 344 8.54 30.65 -16.16
N GLY A 345 8.30 29.36 -15.92
CA GLY A 345 6.99 28.81 -15.61
C GLY A 345 6.06 28.68 -16.81
N LYS A 346 6.57 28.84 -18.05
CA LYS A 346 5.79 28.62 -19.26
C LYS A 346 5.72 27.12 -19.54
N LYS A 347 4.51 26.63 -19.80
CA LYS A 347 4.28 25.23 -20.14
C LYS A 347 4.88 24.92 -21.52
N ILE A 348 5.72 23.89 -21.58
CA ILE A 348 6.42 23.48 -22.80
C ILE A 348 5.93 22.14 -23.38
N ARG A 349 5.28 21.29 -22.56
CA ARG A 349 4.72 20.01 -23.01
C ARG A 349 3.57 19.53 -22.13
N ASP A 350 2.59 18.86 -22.74
CA ASP A 350 1.49 18.17 -22.06
C ASP A 350 1.61 16.65 -22.30
N PHE A 351 1.17 15.88 -21.31
CA PHE A 351 1.09 14.42 -21.32
C PHE A 351 -0.32 14.00 -20.91
N LYS A 352 -0.88 12.96 -21.54
CA LYS A 352 -2.25 12.49 -21.26
C LYS A 352 -2.34 10.97 -21.35
N GLY A 353 -2.97 10.36 -20.36
CA GLY A 353 -3.23 8.92 -20.33
C GLY A 353 -4.03 8.53 -19.09
N ASN A 354 -4.97 7.60 -19.24
CA ASN A 354 -5.70 7.00 -18.10
C ASN A 354 -6.17 5.58 -18.45
N ASN A 355 -5.32 4.83 -19.15
CA ASN A 355 -5.61 3.50 -19.69
C ASN A 355 -4.93 2.37 -18.89
N GLY A 356 -4.23 2.70 -17.80
CA GLY A 356 -3.47 1.74 -17.00
C GLY A 356 -4.31 0.58 -16.45
N ASP A 357 -5.58 0.79 -16.12
CA ASP A 357 -6.48 -0.19 -15.50
C ASP A 357 -6.44 -1.58 -16.18
N VAL A 358 -7.19 -1.81 -17.28
CA VAL A 358 -7.26 -3.15 -17.92
C VAL A 358 -5.91 -3.62 -18.45
N LEU A 359 -5.05 -2.69 -18.89
CA LEU A 359 -3.69 -3.01 -19.35
C LEU A 359 -2.86 -3.65 -18.23
N HIS A 360 -3.07 -3.24 -16.99
CA HIS A 360 -2.35 -3.77 -15.84
C HIS A 360 -2.78 -5.19 -15.47
N GLN A 361 -4.08 -5.50 -15.50
CA GLN A 361 -4.52 -6.88 -15.32
C GLN A 361 -4.10 -7.76 -16.49
N ARG A 362 -4.11 -7.24 -17.73
CA ARG A 362 -3.64 -7.98 -18.90
C ARG A 362 -2.17 -8.35 -18.78
N ASN A 363 -1.32 -7.40 -18.36
CA ASN A 363 0.10 -7.63 -18.14
C ASN A 363 0.37 -8.75 -17.10
N PHE A 364 -0.41 -8.79 -16.01
CA PHE A 364 -0.35 -9.92 -15.06
C PHE A 364 -0.70 -11.26 -15.73
N ILE A 365 -1.81 -11.31 -16.47
CA ILE A 365 -2.24 -12.55 -17.14
C ILE A 365 -1.24 -13.01 -18.21
N GLU A 366 -0.61 -12.08 -18.93
CA GLU A 366 0.47 -12.37 -19.87
C GLU A 366 1.67 -13.01 -19.16
N ALA A 367 2.10 -12.45 -18.02
CA ALA A 367 3.16 -13.02 -17.20
C ALA A 367 2.81 -14.42 -16.64
N VAL A 368 1.56 -14.61 -16.20
CA VAL A 368 1.05 -15.92 -15.74
C VAL A 368 1.08 -16.94 -16.86
N ARG A 369 0.62 -16.59 -18.07
CA ARG A 369 0.64 -17.50 -19.24
C ARG A 369 2.06 -17.86 -19.68
N ALA A 370 2.96 -16.89 -19.63
CA ALA A 370 4.37 -17.07 -19.97
C ALA A 370 5.17 -17.77 -18.85
N GLN A 371 4.65 -17.78 -17.62
CA GLN A 371 5.42 -18.10 -16.40
C GLN A 371 6.73 -17.30 -16.34
N ASP A 372 6.65 -16.02 -16.70
CA ASP A 372 7.80 -15.11 -16.76
C ASP A 372 7.49 -13.80 -16.02
N ARG A 373 8.11 -13.64 -14.85
CA ARG A 373 7.91 -12.45 -14.02
C ARG A 373 8.54 -11.18 -14.61
N SER A 374 9.47 -11.30 -15.55
CA SER A 374 10.14 -10.14 -16.15
C SER A 374 9.20 -9.31 -17.03
N ILE A 375 8.03 -9.88 -17.39
CA ILE A 375 6.95 -9.20 -18.10
C ILE A 375 6.21 -8.21 -17.18
N LEU A 376 6.22 -8.40 -15.86
CA LEU A 376 5.41 -7.60 -14.94
C LEU A 376 5.88 -6.15 -14.86
N ASN A 377 4.95 -5.22 -15.05
CA ASN A 377 5.19 -3.78 -14.88
C ASN A 377 5.25 -3.36 -13.41
N ALA A 378 4.70 -4.17 -12.50
CA ALA A 378 4.69 -3.94 -11.06
C ALA A 378 4.95 -5.25 -10.30
N GLU A 379 6.10 -5.87 -10.57
CA GLU A 379 6.56 -7.05 -9.84
C GLU A 379 6.54 -6.81 -8.31
N VAL A 380 6.29 -7.86 -7.52
CA VAL A 380 6.09 -7.73 -6.07
C VAL A 380 7.23 -7.01 -5.34
N GLU A 381 8.47 -7.11 -5.81
CA GLU A 381 9.61 -6.38 -5.24
C GLU A 381 9.51 -4.87 -5.49
N VAL A 382 9.14 -4.46 -6.71
CA VAL A 382 8.84 -3.06 -7.02
C VAL A 382 7.70 -2.54 -6.14
N GLY A 383 6.67 -3.36 -5.94
CA GLY A 383 5.53 -3.03 -5.10
C GLY A 383 5.87 -2.95 -3.60
N ASN A 384 6.74 -3.84 -3.12
CA ASN A 384 7.29 -3.81 -1.77
C ASN A 384 8.03 -2.50 -1.52
N ASP A 385 8.93 -2.12 -2.42
CA ASP A 385 9.73 -0.91 -2.28
C ASP A 385 8.86 0.35 -2.26
N SER A 386 7.90 0.47 -3.19
CA SER A 386 6.96 1.60 -3.19
C SER A 386 6.07 1.65 -1.95
N THR A 387 5.64 0.49 -1.43
CA THR A 387 4.93 0.41 -0.16
C THR A 387 5.85 0.75 1.02
N GLY A 388 7.14 0.43 0.92
CA GLY A 388 8.15 0.67 1.94
C GLY A 388 8.36 2.16 2.21
N TRP A 389 8.33 3.01 1.18
CA TRP A 389 8.36 4.47 1.39
C TRP A 389 7.20 4.95 2.26
N CYS A 390 6.00 4.39 2.08
CA CYS A 390 4.84 4.68 2.92
C CYS A 390 4.99 4.14 4.34
N ASN A 391 5.50 2.91 4.47
CA ASN A 391 5.72 2.28 5.77
C ASN A 391 6.75 3.06 6.59
N LEU A 392 7.88 3.44 5.98
CA LEU A 392 8.94 4.22 6.62
C LEU A 392 8.46 5.62 7.02
N ALA A 393 7.60 6.26 6.22
CA ALA A 393 6.97 7.52 6.59
C ALA A 393 6.07 7.39 7.84
N ASN A 394 5.23 6.34 7.86
CA ASN A 394 4.40 6.03 9.02
C ASN A 394 5.23 5.67 10.26
N ILE A 395 6.34 4.94 10.08
CA ILE A 395 7.28 4.62 11.17
C ILE A 395 7.90 5.89 11.72
N ALA A 396 8.39 6.79 10.86
CA ALA A 396 8.93 8.08 11.25
C ALA A 396 7.90 8.89 12.07
N PHE A 397 6.67 9.04 11.58
CA PHE A 397 5.61 9.70 12.35
C PHE A 397 5.35 9.04 13.72
N ARG A 398 5.31 7.70 13.79
CA ARG A 398 4.97 6.96 15.01
C ARG A 398 6.11 6.92 16.03
N ALA A 399 7.36 6.92 15.57
CA ALA A 399 8.55 6.98 16.41
C ALA A 399 8.81 8.40 16.95
N GLY A 400 8.24 9.42 16.31
CA GLY A 400 8.38 10.81 16.71
C GLY A 400 7.60 11.21 17.96
N THR A 401 8.04 12.30 18.60
CA THR A 401 7.38 12.92 19.74
C THR A 401 7.01 14.37 19.44
N ASN A 402 6.27 15.03 20.34
CA ASN A 402 6.00 16.47 20.22
C ASN A 402 7.18 17.34 20.65
N GLN A 403 8.17 16.77 21.36
CA GLN A 403 9.37 17.49 21.81
C GLN A 403 10.38 17.69 20.66
N ASP A 404 10.32 16.82 19.65
CA ASP A 404 11.20 16.83 18.48
C ASP A 404 10.74 17.81 17.40
N ALA A 405 9.74 18.66 17.67
CA ALA A 405 9.31 19.70 16.74
C ALA A 405 10.46 20.66 16.33
N VAL A 406 11.48 20.78 17.19
CA VAL A 406 12.73 21.52 16.89
C VAL A 406 13.54 20.92 15.74
N GLU A 407 13.39 19.62 15.48
CA GLU A 407 14.14 18.87 14.46
C GLU A 407 13.69 19.22 13.04
N VAL A 408 12.53 19.86 12.87
CA VAL A 408 12.01 20.27 11.56
C VAL A 408 13.01 21.18 10.81
N GLY A 409 13.85 21.94 11.53
CA GLY A 409 14.90 22.78 10.94
C GLY A 409 16.18 22.04 10.52
N ALA A 410 16.28 20.71 10.71
CA ALA A 410 17.50 19.95 10.45
C ALA A 410 17.72 19.56 8.97
N VAL A 411 16.71 19.78 8.11
CA VAL A 411 16.78 19.44 6.68
C VAL A 411 17.06 20.70 5.87
N ASP A 412 18.22 20.74 5.22
CA ASP A 412 18.61 21.81 4.30
C ASP A 412 18.11 21.52 2.89
N LEU A 413 16.84 21.85 2.62
CA LEU A 413 16.19 21.67 1.32
C LEU A 413 15.08 22.72 1.11
N PRO A 414 15.11 23.55 0.05
CA PRO A 414 14.08 24.57 -0.18
C PRO A 414 12.65 24.02 -0.26
N GLN A 415 12.48 22.83 -0.83
CA GLN A 415 11.18 22.15 -0.92
C GLN A 415 10.67 21.68 0.45
N TRP A 416 11.58 21.36 1.38
CA TRP A 416 11.21 21.06 2.76
C TRP A 416 10.78 22.33 3.49
N ASP A 417 11.55 23.41 3.40
CA ASP A 417 11.18 24.69 4.03
C ASP A 417 9.81 25.19 3.53
N THR A 418 9.57 25.08 2.23
CA THR A 418 8.27 25.41 1.61
C THR A 418 7.15 24.56 2.20
N LEU A 419 7.34 23.24 2.26
CA LEU A 419 6.38 22.31 2.84
C LEU A 419 6.09 22.64 4.30
N ILE A 420 7.12 22.91 5.10
CA ILE A 420 6.95 23.21 6.52
C ILE A 420 6.23 24.54 6.71
N GLY A 421 6.51 25.55 5.89
CA GLY A 421 5.74 26.79 5.85
C GLY A 421 4.25 26.53 5.55
N GLU A 422 3.95 25.74 4.52
CA GLU A 422 2.58 25.34 4.17
C GLU A 422 1.88 24.58 5.31
N MET A 423 2.58 23.66 5.96
CA MET A 423 2.04 22.92 7.10
C MET A 423 1.82 23.83 8.30
N THR A 424 2.71 24.79 8.56
CA THR A 424 2.55 25.80 9.62
C THR A 424 1.31 26.65 9.40
N GLU A 425 1.12 27.16 8.18
CA GLU A 425 -0.06 27.93 7.80
C GLU A 425 -1.34 27.08 7.94
N HIS A 426 -1.27 25.83 7.47
CA HIS A 426 -2.39 24.89 7.55
C HIS A 426 -2.76 24.56 9.00
N LEU A 427 -1.79 24.31 9.89
CA LEU A 427 -2.05 24.12 11.33
C LEU A 427 -2.63 25.38 11.96
N SER A 428 -2.11 26.55 11.61
CA SER A 428 -2.56 27.85 12.14
C SER A 428 -4.02 28.13 11.78
N ALA A 429 -4.47 27.69 10.61
CA ALA A 429 -5.88 27.80 10.20
C ALA A 429 -6.84 26.99 11.10
N TYR A 430 -6.32 26.06 11.91
CA TYR A 430 -7.03 25.27 12.90
C TYR A 430 -6.69 25.66 14.34
N ASP A 431 -6.11 26.84 14.56
CA ASP A 431 -5.66 27.33 15.87
C ASP A 431 -4.63 26.39 16.53
N MET A 432 -3.75 25.78 15.72
CA MET A 432 -2.71 24.84 16.16
C MET A 432 -1.34 25.24 15.62
N ASP A 433 -0.29 24.75 16.27
CA ASP A 433 1.09 24.84 15.82
C ASP A 433 1.84 23.51 16.08
N PHE A 434 3.13 23.47 15.76
CA PHE A 434 3.96 22.29 15.97
C PHE A 434 4.19 21.92 17.45
N SER A 435 3.90 22.81 18.40
CA SER A 435 4.02 22.52 19.84
C SER A 435 2.81 21.77 20.40
N ASN A 436 1.73 21.65 19.60
CA ASN A 436 0.53 20.95 19.99
C ASN A 436 0.79 19.44 20.26
N ASP A 437 0.16 18.89 21.29
CA ASP A 437 0.36 17.50 21.75
C ASP A 437 -0.14 16.43 20.77
N GLN A 438 -1.01 16.79 19.82
CA GLN A 438 -1.46 15.91 18.73
C GLN A 438 -0.48 15.88 17.55
N ILE A 439 0.51 16.77 17.54
CA ILE A 439 1.55 16.83 16.52
C ILE A 439 2.78 16.07 17.02
N ARG A 440 3.33 15.24 16.13
CA ARG A 440 4.56 14.48 16.37
C ARG A 440 5.51 14.71 15.21
N VAL A 441 6.79 14.81 15.51
CA VAL A 441 7.86 14.86 14.52
C VAL A 441 8.92 13.86 14.96
N SER A 442 9.52 13.13 14.03
CA SER A 442 10.65 12.27 14.35
C SER A 442 11.96 13.04 14.23
N PRO A 443 12.99 12.65 15.01
CA PRO A 443 14.36 12.96 14.63
C PRO A 443 14.71 12.31 13.29
N MET A 444 15.82 12.70 12.68
CA MET A 444 16.31 12.03 11.47
C MET A 444 16.62 10.56 11.77
N LEU A 445 15.89 9.63 11.14
CA LEU A 445 16.10 8.19 11.26
C LEU A 445 16.98 7.72 10.10
N THR A 446 17.98 6.88 10.39
CA THR A 446 18.86 6.28 9.36
C THR A 446 18.55 4.81 9.21
N LEU A 447 18.27 4.37 7.98
CA LEU A 447 17.99 2.98 7.61
C LEU A 447 19.25 2.34 7.00
N ASP A 448 19.66 1.18 7.52
CA ASP A 448 20.63 0.34 6.83
C ASP A 448 19.93 -0.36 5.65
N GLU A 449 20.35 -0.04 4.44
CA GLU A 449 19.74 -0.54 3.20
C GLU A 449 19.85 -2.07 3.04
N LYS A 450 20.84 -2.71 3.68
CA LYS A 450 21.06 -4.15 3.55
C LYS A 450 20.20 -4.94 4.52
N THR A 451 20.08 -4.46 5.75
CA THR A 451 19.31 -5.16 6.79
C THR A 451 17.88 -4.66 6.90
N GLU A 452 17.56 -3.53 6.26
CA GLU A 452 16.29 -2.80 6.41
C GLU A 452 15.95 -2.52 7.88
N GLN A 453 16.98 -2.22 8.67
CA GLN A 453 16.86 -1.90 10.09
C GLN A 453 17.33 -0.47 10.31
N PHE A 454 16.64 0.26 11.17
CA PHE A 454 17.10 1.57 11.61
C PHE A 454 18.34 1.43 12.50
N THR A 455 19.23 2.42 12.41
CA THR A 455 20.49 2.49 13.17
C THR A 455 20.63 3.85 13.85
N GLY A 456 21.50 3.93 14.87
CA GLY A 456 21.71 5.14 15.67
C GLY A 456 20.76 5.26 16.88
N ASP A 457 20.80 6.42 17.53
CA ASP A 457 20.23 6.62 18.88
C ASP A 457 18.69 6.50 18.92
N ASN A 458 18.01 6.76 17.81
CA ASN A 458 16.54 6.73 17.70
C ASN A 458 16.01 5.46 17.01
N ALA A 459 16.88 4.47 16.79
CA ALA A 459 16.54 3.28 16.02
C ALA A 459 15.54 2.34 16.71
N GLN A 460 15.59 2.23 18.04
CA GLN A 460 14.81 1.24 18.77
C GLN A 460 13.30 1.41 18.52
N ALA A 461 12.78 2.62 18.76
CA ALA A 461 11.35 2.91 18.58
C ALA A 461 10.89 2.69 17.13
N ALA A 462 11.75 2.95 16.15
CA ALA A 462 11.44 2.72 14.75
C ALA A 462 11.48 1.22 14.39
N ASN A 463 12.46 0.47 14.91
CA ASN A 463 12.61 -0.97 14.66
C ASN A 463 11.48 -1.81 15.26
N GLU A 464 10.94 -1.40 16.42
CA GLU A 464 9.76 -2.03 17.03
C GLU A 464 8.50 -1.95 16.13
N LEU A 465 8.50 -1.07 15.12
CA LEU A 465 7.40 -0.87 14.17
C LEU A 465 7.62 -1.55 12.81
N LEU A 466 8.80 -2.14 12.56
CA LEU A 466 9.10 -2.84 11.31
C LEU A 466 8.34 -4.15 11.16
N ARG A 467 7.90 -4.74 12.27
CA ARG A 467 7.13 -5.98 12.36
C ARG A 467 6.01 -5.82 13.38
N ARG A 468 4.83 -6.36 13.10
CA ARG A 468 3.70 -6.36 14.03
C ARG A 468 3.68 -7.62 14.90
N GLN A 469 2.86 -7.60 15.93
CA GLN A 469 2.41 -8.82 16.59
C GLN A 469 1.25 -9.44 15.78
N TYR A 470 1.26 -10.77 15.71
CA TYR A 470 0.29 -11.56 14.95
C TYR A 470 -0.59 -12.36 15.92
N ARG A 471 -1.83 -12.62 15.51
CA ARG A 471 -2.69 -13.61 16.17
C ARG A 471 -2.20 -15.03 15.87
N GLU A 472 -2.38 -15.92 16.84
CA GLU A 472 -2.02 -17.33 16.71
C GLU A 472 -2.68 -17.96 15.48
N GLY A 473 -1.89 -18.56 14.59
CA GLY A 473 -2.35 -19.18 13.35
C GLY A 473 -2.49 -18.21 12.16
N PHE A 474 -2.16 -16.93 12.35
CA PHE A 474 -2.14 -15.88 11.32
C PHE A 474 -0.79 -15.16 11.25
N GLU A 475 0.29 -15.86 11.60
CA GLU A 475 1.64 -15.34 11.53
C GLU A 475 2.13 -15.28 10.08
N VAL A 476 2.71 -14.15 9.70
CA VAL A 476 3.51 -14.08 8.47
C VAL A 476 4.79 -14.90 8.69
N PRO A 477 5.11 -15.88 7.83
CA PRO A 477 6.26 -16.75 8.02
C PRO A 477 7.57 -15.99 7.76
N GLU A 478 8.61 -16.35 8.49
CA GLU A 478 9.97 -15.85 8.29
C GLU A 478 10.68 -16.71 7.23
N LEU A 479 10.96 -16.12 6.07
CA LEU A 479 11.52 -16.77 4.88
C LEU A 479 12.93 -16.28 4.54
N VAL A 480 13.31 -15.09 5.02
CA VAL A 480 14.64 -14.46 4.85
C VAL A 480 15.10 -13.77 6.11
#